data_AF-A3XLA3-F1
#
_entry.id   AF-A3XLA3-F1
#
_cell.length_a   1.000
_cell.length_b   1.000
_cell.length_c   1.000
_cell.angle_alpha   90.00
_cell.angle_beta   90.00
_cell.angle_gamma   90.00
#
_symmetry.space_group_name_H-M   'P 1'
#
loop_
_entity.id
_entity.type
_entity.pdbx_description
1 polymer ?
#
loop_
_entity_poly.entity_id
_entity_poly.type
_entity_poly.pdbx_seq_one_letter_code
_entity_poly.pdbx_strand_id
1 'polypeptide(L)'
;MKRIILPIGLALALFTSCDINKKDSAELPEVDVDVETEAGELPEYDIEWADVDISTKTETVEVPKVVVVMEEEEVEVPTIDVDMPDEENVEQSLVVEAEITDTEKDLEIQEVRASNKMLYVIANLEDLGTDIEDQTMRIQDQVNLNAPDMSVKYIIVGERPDRVFNNKDAYYNTMSDLPQKIQEADVIYSRS
;
A
#
# COMPACT_ATOMS: atom_id res chain seq x y z
N MET A 1 2.06 29.99 71.91
CA MET A 1 0.72 30.62 71.84
C MET A 1 0.76 31.77 70.83
N LYS A 2 0.16 31.59 69.65
CA LYS A 2 -0.73 32.56 68.95
C LYS A 2 -1.09 31.94 67.59
N ARG A 3 -2.36 31.59 67.42
CA ARG A 3 -2.99 31.09 66.18
C ARG A 3 -3.36 32.29 65.31
N ILE A 4 -3.57 32.08 64.00
CA ILE A 4 -4.77 32.48 63.20
C ILE A 4 -4.40 32.57 61.68
N ILE A 5 -4.80 31.62 60.82
CA ILE A 5 -5.99 31.52 59.91
C ILE A 5 -5.68 31.92 58.43
N LEU A 6 -6.02 30.98 57.53
CA LEU A 6 -6.05 30.99 56.05
C LEU A 6 -7.37 31.64 55.52
N PRO A 7 -7.47 32.22 54.29
CA PRO A 7 -8.12 31.51 53.14
C PRO A 7 -7.59 31.94 51.72
N ILE A 8 -7.44 31.05 50.72
CA ILE A 8 -8.37 30.61 49.62
C ILE A 8 -8.89 31.71 48.65
N GLY A 9 -8.66 31.53 47.34
CA GLY A 9 -9.41 32.10 46.19
C GLY A 9 -8.50 32.77 45.13
N LEU A 10 -8.26 32.27 43.91
CA LEU A 10 -9.10 31.94 42.72
C LEU A 10 -9.07 33.06 41.63
N ALA A 11 -8.29 32.78 40.58
CA ALA A 11 -8.54 32.92 39.13
C ALA A 11 -8.74 34.27 38.38
N LEU A 12 -7.99 34.34 37.26
CA LEU A 12 -8.36 34.65 35.86
C LEU A 12 -8.48 36.10 35.31
N ALA A 13 -7.71 36.30 34.22
CA ALA A 13 -8.08 36.90 32.91
C ALA A 13 -8.39 38.41 32.82
N LEU A 14 -8.21 39.16 31.73
CA LEU A 14 -7.58 39.11 30.39
C LEU A 14 -7.79 40.54 29.79
N PHE A 15 -7.08 40.89 28.71
CA PHE A 15 -7.44 41.93 27.70
C PHE A 15 -7.32 43.41 28.13
N THR A 16 -7.02 44.43 27.33
CA THR A 16 -6.72 44.71 25.91
C THR A 16 -6.46 46.22 25.86
N SER A 17 -5.65 46.73 24.91
CA SER A 17 -6.09 47.78 23.97
C SER A 17 -4.88 48.37 23.25
N CYS A 18 -4.71 47.93 22.01
CA CYS A 18 -3.85 48.53 20.99
C CYS A 18 -4.64 49.66 20.32
N ASP A 19 -4.03 50.81 20.06
CA ASP A 19 -4.58 51.79 19.12
C ASP A 19 -3.43 52.35 18.27
N ILE A 20 -3.46 52.03 16.98
CA ILE A 20 -2.49 52.46 15.96
C ILE A 20 -3.28 53.27 14.94
N ASN A 21 -2.94 54.56 14.83
CA ASN A 21 -3.40 55.43 13.76
C ASN A 21 -2.24 55.66 12.76
N LYS A 22 -2.40 55.06 11.57
CA LYS A 22 -1.48 55.11 10.42
C LYS A 22 -1.97 56.22 9.46
N LYS A 23 -1.06 57.02 8.90
CA LYS A 23 -1.39 58.05 7.90
C LYS A 23 -0.46 57.94 6.70
N ASP A 24 -1.05 57.53 5.57
CA ASP A 24 -0.87 57.91 4.15
C ASP A 24 0.51 58.37 3.66
N SER A 25 0.99 58.05 2.45
CA SER A 25 0.57 57.22 1.32
C SER A 25 1.74 57.32 0.34
N ALA A 26 2.29 56.20 -0.14
CA ALA A 26 3.19 56.21 -1.30
C ALA A 26 3.11 54.86 -2.01
N GLU A 27 2.55 54.93 -3.22
CA GLU A 27 2.62 54.03 -4.39
C GLU A 27 3.04 52.57 -4.14
N LEU A 28 2.09 51.66 -4.38
CA LEU A 28 2.27 50.21 -4.40
C LEU A 28 3.32 49.85 -5.47
N PRO A 29 4.45 49.22 -5.11
CA PRO A 29 5.25 48.50 -6.10
C PRO A 29 4.43 47.31 -6.60
N GLU A 30 4.47 47.03 -7.91
CA GLU A 30 3.89 45.82 -8.48
C GLU A 30 4.64 44.61 -7.91
N VAL A 31 3.96 43.89 -7.03
CA VAL A 31 4.46 42.68 -6.38
C VAL A 31 4.06 41.49 -7.27
N ASP A 32 5.04 40.99 -8.03
CA ASP A 32 5.06 39.59 -8.46
C ASP A 32 5.36 38.72 -7.23
N VAL A 33 4.31 38.27 -6.54
CA VAL A 33 4.41 37.18 -5.57
C VAL A 33 3.16 36.33 -5.71
N ASP A 34 3.34 35.06 -6.05
CA ASP A 34 2.53 34.03 -5.41
C ASP A 34 3.44 32.87 -4.98
N VAL A 35 3.93 33.06 -3.75
CA VAL A 35 4.18 32.06 -2.70
C VAL A 35 5.38 31.12 -2.87
N GLU A 36 6.57 31.69 -2.67
CA GLU A 36 7.58 31.00 -1.85
C GLU A 36 7.02 30.96 -0.42
N THR A 37 6.46 29.81 -0.01
CA THR A 37 6.02 29.64 1.37
C THR A 37 7.23 29.84 2.26
N GLU A 38 7.24 30.92 3.05
CA GLU A 38 8.06 30.99 4.25
C GLU A 38 7.73 29.73 5.07
N ALA A 39 8.65 28.75 5.04
CA ALA A 39 8.61 27.64 5.97
C ALA A 39 8.69 28.30 7.35
N GLY A 40 7.59 28.23 8.10
CA GLY A 40 7.47 28.87 9.40
C GLY A 40 8.67 28.57 10.29
N GLU A 41 9.07 29.54 11.09
CA GLU A 41 10.14 29.36 12.07
C GLU A 41 9.79 28.15 12.96
N LEU A 42 10.53 27.06 12.76
CA LEU A 42 10.41 25.87 13.58
C LEU A 42 10.96 26.22 14.97
N PRO A 43 10.24 25.92 16.06
CA PRO A 43 10.74 26.18 17.41
C PRO A 43 12.06 25.44 17.64
N GLU A 44 13.09 26.17 18.07
CA GLU A 44 14.36 25.59 18.50
C GLU A 44 14.14 24.84 19.82
N TYR A 45 13.93 23.52 19.72
CA TYR A 45 14.10 22.63 20.85
C TYR A 45 15.57 22.26 20.93
N ASP A 46 16.30 22.91 21.83
CA ASP A 46 17.67 22.55 22.16
C ASP A 46 17.64 21.29 23.04
N ILE A 47 17.64 20.13 22.38
CA ILE A 47 17.74 18.83 23.03
C ILE A 47 19.22 18.47 23.01
N GLU A 48 19.85 18.40 24.19
CA GLU A 48 21.19 17.85 24.36
C GLU A 48 21.16 16.33 24.06
N TRP A 49 21.22 15.99 22.78
CA TRP A 49 21.46 14.62 22.33
C TRP A 49 22.93 14.27 22.53
N ALA A 50 23.24 13.01 22.82
CA ALA A 50 24.63 12.55 22.89
C ALA A 50 25.34 12.83 21.55
N ASP A 51 26.61 13.26 21.59
CA ASP A 51 27.45 13.38 20.40
C ASP A 51 27.50 12.04 19.65
N VAL A 52 26.93 11.98 18.45
CA VAL A 52 26.96 10.80 17.58
C VAL A 52 27.95 11.06 16.44
N ASP A 53 29.12 10.44 16.53
CA ASP A 53 30.10 10.39 15.45
C ASP A 53 29.65 9.37 14.38
N ILE A 54 29.19 9.88 13.24
CA ILE A 54 28.83 9.05 12.07
C ILE A 54 30.07 8.89 11.19
N SER A 55 30.58 7.67 11.09
CA SER A 55 31.67 7.31 10.16
C SER A 55 31.21 6.22 9.19
N THR A 56 31.63 6.32 7.93
CA THR A 56 31.37 5.31 6.90
C THR A 56 32.49 4.29 6.84
N LYS A 57 32.15 3.01 6.94
CA LYS A 57 33.08 1.89 6.78
C LYS A 57 32.69 1.09 5.54
N THR A 58 33.64 0.89 4.63
CA THR A 58 33.46 -0.03 3.50
C THR A 58 33.63 -1.46 4.01
N GLU A 59 32.56 -2.25 3.97
CA GLU A 59 32.60 -3.69 4.24
C GLU A 59 32.26 -4.48 2.99
N THR A 60 33.07 -5.48 2.68
CA THR A 60 32.73 -6.47 1.66
C THR A 60 31.74 -7.44 2.26
N VAL A 61 30.48 -7.33 1.84
CA VAL A 61 29.41 -8.25 2.24
C VAL A 61 29.11 -9.15 1.05
N GLU A 62 29.05 -10.46 1.29
CA GLU A 62 28.57 -11.41 0.28
C GLU A 62 27.06 -11.21 0.13
N VAL A 63 26.67 -10.59 -0.99
CA VAL A 63 25.27 -10.44 -1.36
C VAL A 63 24.95 -11.58 -2.32
N PRO A 64 24.01 -12.49 -1.98
CA PRO A 64 23.61 -13.54 -2.89
C PRO A 64 23.06 -12.91 -4.17
N LYS A 65 23.63 -13.30 -5.32
CA LYS A 65 23.12 -12.92 -6.64
C LYS A 65 22.17 -14.02 -7.10
N VAL A 66 20.87 -13.76 -7.08
CA VAL A 66 19.87 -14.63 -7.70
C VAL A 66 20.01 -14.47 -9.21
N VAL A 67 20.35 -15.56 -9.91
CA VAL A 67 20.35 -15.61 -11.38
C VAL A 67 18.99 -16.13 -11.80
N VAL A 68 18.09 -15.24 -12.19
CA VAL A 68 16.80 -15.62 -12.78
C VAL A 68 17.05 -15.93 -14.25
N VAL A 69 16.92 -17.19 -14.64
CA VAL A 69 16.90 -17.58 -16.05
C VAL A 69 15.47 -17.36 -16.54
N MET A 70 15.31 -16.40 -17.45
CA MET A 70 14.03 -16.16 -18.11
C MET A 70 14.00 -16.99 -19.40
N GLU A 71 13.09 -17.95 -19.50
CA GLU A 71 12.79 -18.66 -20.75
C GLU A 71 11.53 -18.05 -21.37
N GLU A 72 11.53 -17.77 -22.67
CA GLU A 72 10.35 -17.30 -23.39
C GLU A 72 9.54 -18.51 -23.86
N GLU A 73 8.34 -18.70 -23.30
CA GLU A 73 7.40 -19.76 -23.70
C GLU A 73 6.07 -19.13 -24.16
N GLU A 74 5.51 -19.62 -25.27
CA GLU A 74 4.17 -19.23 -25.73
C GLU A 74 3.12 -19.99 -24.91
N VAL A 75 2.49 -19.30 -23.96
CA VAL A 75 1.46 -19.88 -23.07
C VAL A 75 0.08 -19.38 -23.47
N GLU A 76 -0.89 -20.28 -23.58
CA GLU A 76 -2.30 -19.90 -23.84
C GLU A 76 -2.92 -19.29 -22.57
N VAL A 77 -3.19 -17.98 -22.61
CA VAL A 77 -3.87 -17.27 -21.52
C VAL A 77 -5.38 -17.23 -21.75
N PRO A 78 -6.20 -17.57 -20.74
CA PRO A 78 -7.66 -17.46 -20.84
C PRO A 78 -8.09 -16.00 -21.08
N THR A 79 -9.08 -15.81 -21.94
CA THR A 79 -9.73 -14.50 -22.17
C THR A 79 -11.20 -14.57 -21.79
N ILE A 80 -11.64 -13.66 -20.92
CA ILE A 80 -13.02 -13.49 -20.47
C ILE A 80 -13.60 -12.27 -21.18
N ASP A 81 -14.80 -12.38 -21.76
CA ASP A 81 -15.51 -11.26 -22.41
C ASP A 81 -16.83 -10.98 -21.68
N VAL A 82 -17.03 -9.76 -21.23
CA VAL A 82 -18.20 -9.33 -20.45
C VAL A 82 -18.85 -8.13 -21.12
N ASP A 83 -20.01 -8.34 -21.74
CA ASP A 83 -20.80 -7.27 -22.36
C ASP A 83 -21.82 -6.66 -21.38
N MET A 84 -21.61 -5.40 -20.99
CA MET A 84 -22.61 -4.62 -20.26
C MET A 84 -23.26 -3.55 -21.16
N PRO A 85 -24.57 -3.33 -21.09
CA PRO A 85 -25.21 -2.27 -21.85
C PRO A 85 -24.73 -0.89 -21.37
N ASP A 86 -24.51 0.03 -22.32
CA ASP A 86 -24.15 1.42 -22.08
C ASP A 86 -22.77 1.67 -21.42
N GLU A 87 -21.87 0.67 -21.38
CA GLU A 87 -20.47 0.84 -20.97
C GLU A 87 -19.52 0.27 -22.05
N GLU A 88 -18.39 0.95 -22.31
CA GLU A 88 -17.38 0.47 -23.24
C GLU A 88 -16.42 -0.50 -22.54
N ASN A 89 -16.12 -1.61 -23.20
CA ASN A 89 -15.16 -2.59 -22.68
C ASN A 89 -13.73 -2.14 -22.94
N VAL A 90 -12.87 -2.47 -21.98
CA VAL A 90 -11.43 -2.28 -22.05
C VAL A 90 -10.77 -3.63 -21.80
N GLU A 91 -9.88 -4.00 -22.70
CA GLU A 91 -9.02 -5.16 -22.51
C GLU A 91 -8.00 -4.86 -21.40
N GLN A 92 -8.00 -5.69 -20.36
CA GLN A 92 -7.08 -5.61 -19.24
C GLN A 92 -6.54 -7.00 -18.89
N SER A 93 -5.27 -7.09 -18.52
CA SER A 93 -4.65 -8.32 -18.05
C SER A 93 -4.67 -8.36 -16.53
N LEU A 94 -5.32 -9.37 -15.97
CA LEU A 94 -5.37 -9.63 -14.54
C LEU A 94 -4.18 -10.54 -14.20
N VAL A 95 -3.18 -10.00 -13.50
CA VAL A 95 -1.94 -10.71 -13.19
C VAL A 95 -1.76 -10.80 -11.68
N VAL A 96 -1.64 -12.02 -11.17
CA VAL A 96 -1.29 -12.31 -9.77
C VAL A 96 0.15 -12.80 -9.73
N GLU A 97 0.94 -12.28 -8.79
CA GLU A 97 2.36 -12.61 -8.67
C GLU A 97 2.68 -12.88 -7.20
N ALA A 98 3.49 -13.89 -6.93
CA ALA A 98 4.00 -14.19 -5.60
C ALA A 98 5.50 -14.44 -5.63
N GLU A 99 6.19 -14.02 -4.58
CA GLU A 99 7.60 -14.31 -4.35
C GLU A 99 7.71 -15.32 -3.21
N ILE A 100 8.36 -16.45 -3.49
CA ILE A 100 8.43 -17.63 -2.63
C ILE A 100 9.89 -17.90 -2.27
N THR A 101 10.16 -18.25 -1.01
CA THR A 101 11.53 -18.46 -0.49
C THR A 101 11.67 -19.70 0.39
N ASP A 102 10.63 -20.53 0.47
CA ASP A 102 10.57 -21.70 1.36
C ASP A 102 10.53 -22.99 0.53
N THR A 103 9.38 -23.33 -0.02
CA THR A 103 9.18 -24.50 -0.87
C THR A 103 8.73 -24.05 -2.26
N GLU A 104 8.92 -24.91 -3.25
CA GLU A 104 8.39 -24.74 -4.57
C GLU A 104 6.86 -24.73 -4.48
N LYS A 105 6.26 -23.64 -4.93
CA LYS A 105 4.81 -23.44 -4.91
C LYS A 105 4.34 -23.10 -6.30
N ASP A 106 3.15 -23.55 -6.63
CA ASP A 106 2.45 -23.17 -7.85
C ASP A 106 1.35 -22.16 -7.55
N LEU A 107 1.17 -21.19 -8.44
CA LEU A 107 0.19 -20.12 -8.29
C LEU A 107 -0.72 -20.10 -9.50
N GLU A 108 -2.00 -20.38 -9.28
CA GLU A 108 -2.98 -20.45 -10.35
C GLU A 108 -4.24 -19.66 -10.03
N ILE A 109 -4.69 -18.80 -10.94
CA ILE A 109 -5.97 -18.12 -10.89
C ILE A 109 -7.08 -19.16 -11.07
N GLN A 110 -7.78 -19.47 -9.97
CA GLN A 110 -8.87 -20.43 -9.95
C GLN A 110 -10.19 -19.75 -10.31
N GLU A 111 -10.45 -18.56 -9.79
CA GLU A 111 -11.73 -17.88 -10.02
C GLU A 111 -11.56 -16.37 -10.19
N VAL A 112 -12.39 -15.78 -11.05
CA VAL A 112 -12.64 -14.33 -11.07
C VAL A 112 -14.10 -14.11 -10.75
N ARG A 113 -14.35 -13.29 -9.72
CA ARG A 113 -15.70 -12.92 -9.29
C ARG A 113 -15.93 -11.44 -9.45
N ALA A 114 -17.15 -11.04 -9.76
CA ALA A 114 -17.55 -9.66 -9.92
C ALA A 114 -18.65 -9.28 -8.93
N SER A 115 -18.52 -8.12 -8.28
CA SER A 115 -19.60 -7.53 -7.48
C SER A 115 -19.37 -6.03 -7.29
N ASN A 116 -20.41 -5.21 -7.51
CA ASN A 116 -20.40 -3.76 -7.26
C ASN A 116 -19.20 -3.01 -7.89
N LYS A 117 -18.93 -3.23 -9.19
CA LYS A 117 -17.77 -2.65 -9.91
C LYS A 117 -16.39 -3.03 -9.35
N MET A 118 -16.35 -4.10 -8.56
CA MET A 118 -15.11 -4.70 -8.07
C MET A 118 -14.96 -6.11 -8.63
N LEU A 119 -13.75 -6.39 -9.11
CA LEU A 119 -13.30 -7.71 -9.49
C LEU A 119 -12.49 -8.31 -8.34
N TYR A 120 -12.77 -9.56 -8.02
CA TYR A 120 -12.00 -10.37 -7.08
C TYR A 120 -11.32 -11.46 -7.89
N VAL A 121 -10.00 -11.36 -8.04
CA VAL A 121 -9.18 -12.36 -8.70
C VAL A 121 -8.62 -13.26 -7.63
N ILE A 122 -9.04 -14.51 -7.63
CA ILE A 122 -8.75 -15.48 -6.58
C ILE A 122 -7.82 -16.53 -7.16
N ALA A 123 -6.57 -16.50 -6.72
CA ALA A 123 -5.56 -17.50 -7.06
C ALA A 123 -5.39 -18.49 -5.91
N ASN A 124 -5.13 -19.75 -6.24
CA ASN A 124 -4.69 -20.76 -5.30
C ASN A 124 -3.17 -20.84 -5.32
N LEU A 125 -2.57 -20.95 -4.14
CA LEU A 125 -1.15 -21.19 -3.95
C LEU A 125 -0.99 -22.62 -3.41
N GLU A 126 -0.52 -23.52 -4.25
CA GLU A 126 -0.32 -24.94 -3.93
C GLU A 126 1.15 -25.20 -3.62
N ASP A 127 1.42 -25.98 -2.57
CA ASP A 127 2.78 -26.40 -2.21
C ASP A 127 3.15 -27.70 -2.92
N LEU A 128 4.19 -27.65 -3.75
CA LEU A 128 4.70 -28.79 -4.49
C LEU A 128 5.68 -29.65 -3.65
N GLY A 129 6.11 -29.13 -2.49
CA GLY A 129 6.88 -29.87 -1.48
C GLY A 129 8.38 -29.98 -1.74
N THR A 130 8.89 -29.40 -2.83
CA THR A 130 10.33 -29.32 -3.10
C THR A 130 10.93 -28.14 -2.33
N ASP A 131 11.98 -28.34 -1.54
CA ASP A 131 12.69 -27.24 -0.87
C ASP A 131 13.49 -26.42 -1.90
N ILE A 132 13.34 -25.09 -1.90
CA ILE A 132 14.08 -24.18 -2.80
C ILE A 132 15.35 -23.61 -2.15
N GLU A 133 15.75 -24.12 -0.99
CA GLU A 133 16.92 -23.74 -0.21
C GLU A 133 16.94 -22.21 0.05
N ASP A 134 18.06 -21.54 -0.24
CA ASP A 134 18.18 -20.08 -0.13
C ASP A 134 17.76 -19.34 -1.41
N GLN A 135 17.09 -20.02 -2.35
CA GLN A 135 16.65 -19.42 -3.61
C GLN A 135 15.28 -18.74 -3.46
N THR A 136 15.05 -17.78 -4.34
CA THR A 136 13.79 -17.07 -4.45
C THR A 136 13.15 -17.42 -5.78
N MET A 137 11.91 -17.89 -5.74
CA MET A 137 11.10 -18.15 -6.92
C MET A 137 10.03 -17.06 -7.06
N ARG A 138 9.92 -16.47 -8.25
CA ARG A 138 8.80 -15.58 -8.58
C ARG A 138 7.87 -16.31 -9.53
N ILE A 139 6.67 -16.58 -9.04
CA ILE A 139 5.61 -17.27 -9.78
C ILE A 139 4.50 -16.28 -10.09
N GLN A 140 3.84 -16.45 -11.23
CA GLN A 140 2.76 -15.59 -11.67
C GLN A 140 1.76 -16.34 -12.53
N ASP A 141 0.52 -15.87 -12.53
CA ASP A 141 -0.50 -16.34 -13.46
C ASP A 141 -1.32 -15.15 -13.98
N GLN A 142 -1.88 -15.31 -15.17
CA GLN A 142 -2.57 -14.27 -15.91
C GLN A 142 -3.88 -14.75 -16.54
N VAL A 143 -4.89 -13.90 -16.45
CA VAL A 143 -6.14 -14.02 -17.21
C VAL A 143 -6.43 -12.69 -17.88
N ASN A 144 -6.77 -12.70 -19.17
CA ASN A 144 -7.21 -11.49 -19.88
C ASN A 144 -8.71 -11.30 -19.68
N LEU A 145 -9.12 -10.05 -19.47
CA LEU A 145 -10.51 -9.67 -19.29
C LEU A 145 -10.82 -8.50 -20.24
N ASN A 146 -11.83 -8.68 -21.07
CA ASN A 146 -12.47 -7.62 -21.82
C ASN A 146 -13.78 -7.27 -21.12
N ALA A 147 -13.79 -6.19 -20.35
CA ALA A 147 -14.94 -5.76 -19.56
C ALA A 147 -14.90 -4.25 -19.33
N PRO A 148 -15.97 -3.64 -18.82
CA PRO A 148 -15.93 -2.24 -18.40
C PRO A 148 -14.89 -2.00 -17.30
N ASP A 149 -14.47 -0.75 -17.15
CA ASP A 149 -13.49 -0.37 -16.12
C ASP A 149 -14.00 -0.68 -14.71
N MET A 150 -13.23 -1.48 -13.97
CA MET A 150 -13.58 -2.00 -12.65
C MET A 150 -12.34 -2.05 -11.76
N SER A 151 -12.54 -1.83 -10.45
CA SER A 151 -11.44 -1.94 -9.48
C SER A 151 -11.11 -3.40 -9.20
N VAL A 152 -9.83 -3.76 -9.27
CA VAL A 152 -9.38 -5.14 -9.08
C VAL A 152 -8.82 -5.33 -7.67
N LYS A 153 -9.23 -6.42 -7.00
CA LYS A 153 -8.63 -6.91 -5.77
C LYS A 153 -8.12 -8.33 -5.97
N TYR A 154 -6.82 -8.49 -5.80
CA TYR A 154 -6.13 -9.77 -5.89
C TYR A 154 -6.09 -10.48 -4.55
N ILE A 155 -6.36 -11.78 -4.58
CA ILE A 155 -6.49 -12.64 -3.42
C ILE A 155 -5.75 -13.94 -3.71
N ILE A 156 -4.88 -14.34 -2.79
CA ILE A 156 -4.15 -15.60 -2.83
C ILE A 156 -4.68 -16.49 -1.71
N VAL A 157 -5.05 -17.71 -2.05
CA VAL A 157 -5.59 -18.71 -1.13
C VAL A 157 -4.61 -19.87 -1.01
N GLY A 158 -4.01 -20.00 0.17
CA GLY A 158 -2.96 -20.95 0.48
C GLY A 158 -2.13 -20.48 1.67
N GLU A 159 -1.18 -21.29 2.09
CA GLU A 159 -0.27 -20.92 3.17
C GLU A 159 0.60 -19.73 2.75
N ARG A 160 0.45 -18.62 3.48
CA ARG A 160 1.20 -17.40 3.20
C ARG A 160 2.70 -17.66 3.39
N PRO A 161 3.56 -17.34 2.42
CA PRO A 161 5.00 -17.46 2.59
C PRO A 161 5.52 -16.60 3.75
N ASP A 162 6.55 -17.07 4.46
CA ASP A 162 7.12 -16.37 5.62
C ASP A 162 7.69 -14.98 5.27
N ARG A 163 8.19 -14.81 4.04
CA ARG A 163 8.79 -13.58 3.54
C ARG A 163 8.05 -13.07 2.31
N VAL A 164 6.95 -12.34 2.55
CA VAL A 164 6.21 -11.69 1.47
C VAL A 164 6.77 -10.29 1.21
N PHE A 165 7.45 -10.13 0.08
CA PHE A 165 7.96 -8.83 -0.37
C PHE A 165 6.86 -7.92 -0.94
N ASN A 166 5.75 -8.52 -1.36
CA ASN A 166 4.61 -7.82 -1.94
C ASN A 166 3.37 -7.88 -1.02
N ASN A 167 3.00 -6.77 -0.40
CA ASN A 167 1.84 -6.69 0.49
C ASN A 167 0.57 -6.18 -0.21
N LYS A 168 0.55 -6.11 -1.54
CA LYS A 168 -0.61 -5.64 -2.32
C LYS A 168 -1.76 -6.66 -2.30
N ASP A 169 -1.44 -7.95 -2.22
CA ASP A 169 -2.40 -9.06 -2.33
C ASP A 169 -2.90 -9.52 -0.96
N ALA A 170 -4.18 -9.91 -0.90
CA ALA A 170 -4.77 -10.45 0.33
C ALA A 170 -4.54 -11.96 0.42
N TYR A 171 -4.13 -12.46 1.59
CA TYR A 171 -3.91 -13.88 1.82
C TYR A 171 -4.98 -14.49 2.73
N TYR A 172 -5.46 -15.67 2.35
CA TYR A 172 -6.36 -16.51 3.15
C TYR A 172 -5.89 -17.95 3.09
N ASN A 173 -6.10 -18.74 4.15
CA ASN A 173 -5.65 -20.15 4.13
C ASN A 173 -6.56 -21.01 3.25
N THR A 174 -7.87 -20.75 3.27
CA THR A 174 -8.85 -21.53 2.52
C THR A 174 -9.92 -20.63 1.89
N MET A 175 -10.63 -21.15 0.88
CA MET A 175 -11.76 -20.44 0.26
C MET A 175 -12.89 -20.11 1.24
N SER A 176 -13.03 -20.92 2.30
CA SER A 176 -14.06 -20.69 3.33
C SER A 176 -13.74 -19.50 4.22
N ASP A 177 -12.47 -19.08 4.29
CA ASP A 177 -12.03 -17.93 5.08
C ASP A 177 -12.27 -16.59 4.36
N LEU A 178 -12.68 -16.63 3.08
CA LEU A 178 -12.97 -15.43 2.31
C LEU A 178 -14.12 -14.64 2.96
N PRO A 179 -14.08 -13.30 2.95
CA PRO A 179 -15.21 -12.50 3.41
C PRO A 179 -16.51 -12.84 2.67
N GLN A 180 -17.64 -12.86 3.38
CA GLN A 180 -18.96 -13.21 2.81
C GLN A 180 -19.29 -12.46 1.51
N LYS A 181 -18.96 -11.16 1.45
CA LYS A 181 -19.15 -10.33 0.23
C LYS A 181 -18.43 -10.86 -1.03
N ILE A 182 -17.35 -11.62 -0.85
CA ILE A 182 -16.56 -12.23 -1.92
C ILE A 182 -17.12 -13.62 -2.22
N GLN A 183 -17.51 -14.36 -1.17
CA GLN A 183 -18.16 -15.66 -1.30
C GLN A 183 -19.47 -15.58 -2.11
N GLU A 184 -20.24 -14.50 -1.92
CA GLU A 184 -21.53 -14.24 -2.57
C GLU A 184 -21.40 -13.48 -3.90
N ALA A 185 -20.19 -13.11 -4.33
CA ALA A 185 -19.97 -12.42 -5.60
C ALA A 185 -20.21 -13.35 -6.80
N ASP A 186 -20.64 -12.78 -7.93
CA ASP A 186 -20.95 -13.53 -9.14
C ASP A 186 -19.66 -14.09 -9.76
N VAL A 187 -19.61 -15.40 -9.97
CA VAL A 187 -18.46 -16.06 -10.62
C VAL A 187 -18.55 -15.82 -12.11
N ILE A 188 -17.58 -15.09 -12.67
CA ILE A 188 -17.48 -14.81 -14.11
C ILE A 188 -16.43 -15.68 -14.80
N TYR A 189 -15.51 -16.26 -14.02
CA TYR A 189 -14.55 -17.25 -14.49
C TYR A 189 -14.27 -18.26 -13.38
N SER A 190 -14.14 -19.51 -13.81
CA SER A 190 -13.65 -20.62 -12.99
C SER A 190 -12.75 -21.46 -13.88
N ARG A 191 -11.54 -21.72 -13.42
CA ARG A 191 -10.65 -22.71 -14.00
C ARG A 191 -11.18 -24.11 -13.65
N SER A 192 -11.09 -25.04 -14.59
CA SER A 192 -11.68 -26.39 -14.52
C SER A 192 -10.63 -27.47 -14.45
#